data_AF-H6BA92-F1
#
_entry.id   AF-H6BA92-F1
#
_cell.length_a   1.000
_cell.length_b   1.000
_cell.length_c   1.000
_cell.angle_alpha   90.00
_cell.angle_beta   90.00
_cell.angle_gamma   90.00
#
_symmetry.space_group_name_H-M   'P 1'
#
loop_
_entity.id
_entity.type
_entity.pdbx_description
1 polymer ?
#
loop_
_entity_poly.entity_id
_entity_poly.type
_entity_poly.pdbx_seq_one_letter_code
_entity_poly.pdbx_strand_id
1 'polypeptide(L)'
;GQQEVFQFLLDHPNRVLLTFDGFDEFRFRFSDHERHCSPTDPTSVQNLLFNLLQGNLLKNARKVLTSRPDAVSALLRKYLRLEINLKGFSEEGIELYLRKCHREPGVADRLIRLLKTTSALHGLCHLPVVSWMVSKCHQELLLHGGGSPKTSTDMYLLILQHFLLHASPPDSVPHSLGSHLLRGRLPTLLHLGWLALWGLGMCCYVFSAKQLQAAHIDDEDISLGFLVHAKTVGPGSTTPLEFLHITFQCFFAALYLVLSTDVSPSLLRQLFICHGPRSSLLARLLPTTCVPRSERKEGSLAALLQEAEP
;
A
#
# COMPACT_ATOMS: atom_id res chain seq x y z
N GLY A 1 -22.44 30.94 5.24
CA GLY A 1 -22.97 29.63 4.80
C GLY A 1 -21.97 28.86 3.94
N GLN A 2 -22.23 27.60 3.59
CA GLN A 2 -21.33 26.79 2.72
C GLN A 2 -21.03 27.47 1.37
N GLN A 3 -22.02 28.14 0.77
CA GLN A 3 -21.84 28.90 -0.48
C GLN A 3 -20.91 30.11 -0.33
N GLU A 4 -20.99 30.85 0.78
CA GLU A 4 -20.08 31.97 1.06
C GLU A 4 -18.64 31.50 1.24
N VAL A 5 -18.44 30.36 1.92
CA VAL A 5 -17.11 29.74 2.06
C VAL A 5 -16.56 29.35 0.69
N PHE A 6 -17.39 28.73 -0.15
CA PHE A 6 -16.97 28.36 -1.50
C PHE A 6 -16.61 29.59 -2.34
N GLN A 7 -17.43 30.64 -2.30
CA GLN A 7 -17.14 31.89 -3.00
C GLN A 7 -15.84 32.52 -2.51
N PHE A 8 -15.60 32.54 -1.19
CA PHE A 8 -14.36 33.05 -0.63
C PHE A 8 -13.11 32.31 -1.14
N LEU A 9 -13.20 30.97 -1.30
CA LEU A 9 -12.12 30.15 -1.87
C LEU A 9 -11.87 30.48 -3.35
N LEU A 10 -12.94 30.74 -4.12
CA LEU A 10 -12.85 31.14 -5.53
C LEU A 10 -12.24 32.53 -5.70
N ASP A 11 -12.53 33.45 -4.78
CA ASP A 11 -12.01 34.83 -4.80
C ASP A 11 -10.55 34.91 -4.33
N HIS A 12 -10.10 33.96 -3.49
CA HIS A 12 -8.76 33.97 -2.87
C HIS A 12 -7.96 32.68 -3.10
N PRO A 13 -7.82 32.18 -4.35
CA PRO A 13 -7.19 30.89 -4.63
C PRO A 13 -5.71 30.85 -4.23
N ASN A 14 -5.02 31.99 -4.22
CA ASN A 14 -3.61 32.10 -3.79
C ASN A 14 -3.39 31.79 -2.30
N ARG A 15 -4.46 31.76 -1.49
CA ARG A 15 -4.43 31.36 -0.08
C ARG A 15 -4.73 29.87 0.12
N VAL A 16 -5.00 29.14 -0.96
CA VAL A 16 -5.36 27.72 -0.93
C VAL A 16 -4.13 26.86 -1.25
N LEU A 17 -3.95 25.80 -0.46
CA LEU A 17 -3.01 24.72 -0.71
C LEU A 17 -3.79 23.42 -0.87
N LEU A 18 -3.58 22.73 -1.98
CA LEU A 18 -4.11 21.40 -2.25
C LEU A 18 -2.98 20.37 -2.20
N THR A 19 -3.17 19.30 -1.44
CA THR A 19 -2.20 18.21 -1.32
C THR A 19 -2.81 16.94 -1.91
N PHE A 20 -2.15 16.37 -2.91
CA PHE A 20 -2.53 15.10 -3.53
C PHE A 20 -1.49 14.05 -3.16
N ASP A 21 -1.82 13.21 -2.19
CA ASP A 21 -0.95 12.12 -1.76
C ASP A 21 -1.19 10.89 -2.64
N GLY A 22 -0.13 10.25 -3.15
CA GLY A 22 -0.25 9.06 -4.00
C GLY A 22 -0.75 9.34 -5.42
N PHE A 23 -0.21 10.34 -6.13
CA PHE A 23 -0.65 10.68 -7.49
C PHE A 23 -0.55 9.50 -8.47
N ASP A 24 0.41 8.60 -8.26
CA ASP A 24 0.58 7.40 -9.09
C ASP A 24 -0.52 6.34 -8.92
N GLU A 25 -1.35 6.47 -7.89
CA GLU A 25 -2.48 5.58 -7.62
C GLU A 25 -3.73 5.95 -8.43
N PHE A 26 -3.77 7.15 -9.01
CA PHE A 26 -4.84 7.50 -9.94
C PHE A 26 -4.76 6.63 -11.20
N ARG A 27 -5.91 6.05 -11.58
CA ARG A 27 -6.10 5.31 -12.85
C ARG A 27 -6.16 6.27 -14.05
N PHE A 28 -5.18 7.15 -14.15
CA PHE A 28 -5.17 8.27 -15.06
C PHE A 28 -3.78 8.48 -15.63
N ARG A 29 -3.69 8.60 -16.95
CA ARG A 29 -2.53 9.22 -17.57
C ARG A 29 -2.81 10.69 -17.66
N PHE A 30 -1.88 11.49 -17.13
CA PHE A 30 -1.86 12.92 -17.39
C PHE A 30 -1.63 13.12 -18.89
N SER A 31 -2.73 13.17 -19.63
CA SER A 31 -2.86 13.38 -21.08
C SER A 31 -3.77 14.58 -21.30
N ASP A 32 -3.88 15.08 -22.53
CA ASP A 32 -4.71 16.26 -22.81
C ASP A 32 -6.20 15.91 -22.63
N HIS A 33 -6.78 16.32 -21.50
CA HIS A 33 -8.21 16.18 -21.19
C HIS A 33 -8.98 17.43 -21.58
N GLU A 34 -10.29 17.29 -21.63
CA GLU A 34 -11.20 18.38 -22.00
C GLU A 34 -11.06 19.57 -21.04
N ARG A 35 -10.98 20.77 -21.62
CA ARG A 35 -10.92 22.00 -20.86
C ARG A 35 -12.19 22.17 -20.03
N HIS A 36 -12.03 22.35 -18.73
CA HIS A 36 -13.11 22.58 -17.78
C HIS A 36 -12.75 23.75 -16.85
N CYS A 37 -13.55 24.81 -16.90
CA CYS A 37 -13.29 26.06 -16.16
C CYS A 37 -14.38 26.39 -15.13
N SER A 38 -15.50 25.66 -15.13
CA SER A 38 -16.59 25.90 -14.20
C SER A 38 -16.26 25.24 -12.85
N PRO A 39 -16.35 25.96 -11.73
CA PRO A 39 -16.14 25.36 -10.41
C PRO A 39 -17.38 24.61 -9.89
N THR A 40 -18.54 24.75 -10.54
CA THR A 40 -19.82 24.17 -10.11
C THR A 40 -20.32 23.06 -11.01
N ASP A 41 -19.92 23.04 -12.27
CA ASP A 41 -20.41 22.02 -13.20
C ASP A 41 -19.76 20.67 -12.90
N PRO A 42 -20.52 19.57 -12.89
CA PRO A 42 -19.96 18.27 -12.59
C PRO A 42 -19.01 17.81 -13.70
N THR A 43 -17.92 17.16 -13.30
CA THR A 43 -16.96 16.50 -14.20
C THR A 43 -16.28 15.33 -13.48
N SER A 44 -15.51 14.51 -14.20
CA SER A 44 -14.76 13.41 -13.58
C SER A 44 -13.64 13.95 -12.69
N VAL A 45 -13.28 13.19 -11.64
CA VAL A 45 -12.18 13.56 -10.72
C VAL A 45 -10.87 13.75 -11.48
N GLN A 46 -10.63 12.92 -12.49
CA GLN A 46 -9.48 12.98 -13.37
C GLN A 46 -9.41 14.30 -14.14
N ASN A 47 -10.55 14.71 -14.73
CA ASN A 47 -10.62 15.96 -15.47
C ASN A 47 -10.51 17.18 -14.55
N LEU A 48 -11.08 17.10 -13.35
CA LEU A 48 -10.93 18.12 -12.31
C LEU A 48 -9.46 18.34 -11.93
N LEU A 49 -8.73 17.25 -11.65
CA LEU A 49 -7.31 17.29 -11.30
C LEU A 49 -6.46 17.85 -12.43
N PHE A 50 -6.72 17.45 -13.68
CA PHE A 50 -6.06 18.01 -14.86
C PHE A 50 -6.22 19.53 -14.93
N ASN A 51 -7.45 20.02 -14.82
CA ASN A 51 -7.78 21.44 -14.93
C ASN A 51 -7.28 22.27 -13.72
N LEU A 52 -7.19 21.67 -12.52
CA LEU A 52 -6.52 22.26 -11.37
C LEU A 52 -5.02 22.45 -11.63
N LEU A 53 -4.33 21.42 -12.13
CA LEU A 53 -2.89 21.46 -12.38
C LEU A 53 -2.54 22.43 -13.52
N GLN A 54 -3.35 22.48 -14.58
CA GLN A 54 -3.22 23.46 -15.66
C GLN A 54 -3.54 24.90 -15.20
N GLY A 55 -4.31 25.07 -14.13
CA GLY A 55 -4.72 26.37 -13.60
C GLY A 55 -5.97 26.96 -14.25
N ASN A 56 -6.75 26.13 -14.95
CA ASN A 56 -8.10 26.48 -15.42
C ASN A 56 -9.09 26.61 -14.25
N LEU A 57 -8.84 25.85 -13.18
CA LEU A 57 -9.54 25.93 -11.91
C LEU A 57 -8.57 26.39 -10.82
N LEU A 58 -9.05 27.23 -9.89
CA LEU A 58 -8.30 27.77 -8.76
C LEU A 58 -6.90 28.27 -9.16
N LYS A 59 -6.85 29.14 -10.17
CA LYS A 59 -5.61 29.72 -10.68
C LYS A 59 -4.81 30.36 -9.54
N ASN A 60 -3.51 30.11 -9.49
CA ASN A 60 -2.56 30.53 -8.43
C ASN A 60 -2.68 29.81 -7.08
N ALA A 61 -3.62 28.87 -6.90
CA ALA A 61 -3.54 27.95 -5.75
C ALA A 61 -2.26 27.12 -5.82
N ARG A 62 -1.70 26.81 -4.65
CA ARG A 62 -0.52 25.94 -4.54
C ARG A 62 -0.97 24.49 -4.53
N LYS A 63 -0.21 23.64 -5.20
CA LYS A 63 -0.43 22.19 -5.20
C LYS A 63 0.86 21.48 -4.79
N VAL A 64 0.73 20.47 -3.95
CA VAL A 64 1.81 19.53 -3.62
C VAL A 64 1.32 18.15 -4.01
N LEU A 65 2.15 17.43 -4.75
CA LEU A 65 1.87 16.08 -5.20
C LEU A 65 2.99 15.18 -4.67
N THR A 66 2.63 14.03 -4.13
CA THR A 66 3.57 12.92 -3.90
C THR A 66 3.31 11.86 -4.96
N SER A 67 4.37 11.22 -5.47
CA SER A 67 4.25 10.22 -6.53
C SER A 67 5.47 9.33 -6.53
N ARG A 68 5.30 8.06 -6.90
CA ARG A 68 6.40 7.23 -7.38
C ARG A 68 7.00 7.83 -8.66
N PRO A 69 8.32 7.70 -8.90
CA PRO A 69 9.00 8.36 -10.02
C PRO A 69 8.41 8.04 -11.40
N ASP A 70 8.01 6.78 -11.63
CA ASP A 70 7.56 6.30 -12.93
C ASP A 70 6.24 6.93 -13.41
N ALA A 71 5.41 7.44 -12.49
CA ALA A 71 4.13 8.08 -12.84
C ALA A 71 4.28 9.56 -13.19
N VAL A 72 5.45 10.18 -12.91
CA VAL A 72 5.73 11.56 -13.25
C VAL A 72 6.07 11.65 -14.74
N SER A 73 5.04 11.89 -15.57
CA SER A 73 5.19 11.96 -17.03
C SER A 73 5.88 13.25 -17.49
N ALA A 74 6.40 13.25 -18.72
CA ALA A 74 6.93 14.47 -19.35
C ALA A 74 5.85 15.56 -19.48
N LEU A 75 4.58 15.19 -19.64
CA LEU A 75 3.47 16.15 -19.70
C LEU A 75 3.25 16.79 -18.33
N LEU A 76 3.25 16.00 -17.24
CA LEU A 76 3.09 16.54 -15.89
C LEU A 76 4.22 17.51 -15.54
N ARG A 77 5.47 17.20 -15.92
CA ARG A 77 6.63 18.07 -15.68
C ARG A 77 6.50 19.48 -16.26
N LYS A 78 5.71 19.68 -17.32
CA LYS A 78 5.44 21.01 -17.88
C LYS A 78 4.69 21.93 -16.90
N TYR A 79 3.99 21.35 -15.93
CA TYR A 79 3.17 22.06 -14.94
C TYR A 79 3.84 22.15 -13.56
N LEU A 80 5.00 21.51 -13.38
CA LEU A 80 5.73 21.54 -12.11
C LEU A 80 6.62 22.78 -12.04
N ARG A 81 6.50 23.52 -10.94
CA ARG A 81 7.46 24.60 -10.60
C ARG A 81 8.72 24.06 -9.92
N LEU A 82 8.58 23.00 -9.14
CA LEU A 82 9.64 22.42 -8.32
C LEU A 82 9.41 20.90 -8.22
N GLU A 83 10.46 20.12 -8.46
CA GLU A 83 10.49 18.67 -8.28
C GLU A 83 11.50 18.35 -7.16
N ILE A 84 11.05 17.68 -6.10
CA ILE A 84 11.87 17.33 -4.93
C ILE A 84 11.91 15.81 -4.82
N ASN A 85 13.12 15.26 -4.63
CA ASN A 85 13.32 13.84 -4.42
C ASN A 85 13.49 13.53 -2.93
N LEU A 86 12.60 12.72 -2.37
CA LEU A 86 12.71 12.24 -1.00
C LEU A 86 13.54 10.95 -0.95
N LYS A 87 14.78 11.04 -0.46
CA LYS A 87 15.77 9.94 -0.50
C LYS A 87 15.72 8.98 0.70
N GLY A 88 14.97 9.30 1.75
CA GLY A 88 14.92 8.51 2.99
C GLY A 88 15.79 9.09 4.11
N PHE A 89 16.15 8.26 5.08
CA PHE A 89 16.93 8.66 6.25
C PHE A 89 18.43 8.68 5.96
N SER A 90 19.16 9.64 6.56
CA SER A 90 20.61 9.55 6.72
C SER A 90 20.96 8.55 7.84
N GLU A 91 22.24 8.22 8.00
CA GLU A 91 22.72 7.39 9.11
C GLU A 91 22.31 7.99 10.47
N GLU A 92 22.48 9.30 10.65
CA GLU A 92 22.05 10.02 11.87
C GLU A 92 20.53 10.02 12.00
N GLY A 93 19.81 10.10 10.88
CA GLY A 93 18.35 10.02 10.83
C GLY A 93 17.82 8.68 11.34
N ILE A 94 18.49 7.57 11.02
CA ILE A 94 18.16 6.24 11.54
C ILE A 94 18.36 6.20 13.05
N GLU A 95 19.50 6.65 13.57
CA GLU A 95 19.73 6.67 15.02
C GLU A 95 18.71 7.54 15.76
N LEU A 96 18.40 8.72 15.20
CA LEU A 96 17.41 9.64 15.77
C LEU A 96 16.00 9.05 15.76
N TYR A 97 15.63 8.33 14.70
CA TYR A 97 14.37 7.61 14.62
C TYR A 97 14.28 6.54 15.72
N LEU A 98 15.29 5.67 15.85
CA LEU A 98 15.29 4.60 16.85
C LEU A 98 15.24 5.14 18.29
N ARG A 99 16.00 6.21 18.59
CA ARG A 99 15.96 6.87 19.91
C ARG A 99 14.61 7.53 20.20
N LYS A 100 13.91 8.03 19.18
CA LYS A 100 12.55 8.57 19.34
C LYS A 100 11.51 7.48 19.59
N CYS A 101 11.65 6.33 18.94
CA CYS A 101 10.72 5.20 19.04
C CYS A 101 10.89 4.41 20.34
N HIS A 102 12.10 4.28 20.87
CA HIS A 102 12.40 3.50 22.06
C HIS A 102 12.95 4.39 23.17
N ARG A 103 12.10 4.72 24.14
CA ARG A 103 12.46 5.54 25.32
C ARG A 103 12.97 4.69 26.48
N GLU A 104 12.76 3.37 26.41
CA GLU A 104 13.22 2.41 27.39
C GLU A 104 14.75 2.40 27.46
N PRO A 105 15.34 2.37 28.67
CA PRO A 105 16.79 2.41 28.84
C PRO A 105 17.51 1.33 28.02
N GLY A 106 18.40 1.76 27.13
CA GLY A 106 19.33 0.91 26.39
C GLY A 106 18.74 0.08 25.24
N VAL A 107 17.42 0.12 24.95
CA VAL A 107 16.86 -0.59 23.78
C VAL A 107 17.37 0.03 22.47
N ALA A 108 17.25 1.35 22.34
CA ALA A 108 17.74 2.07 21.16
C ALA A 108 19.25 1.85 20.95
N ASP A 109 20.05 1.89 22.02
CA ASP A 109 21.50 1.72 21.92
C ASP A 109 21.90 0.31 21.45
N ARG A 110 21.17 -0.72 21.87
CA ARG A 110 21.38 -2.09 21.39
C ARG A 110 21.01 -2.24 19.91
N LEU A 111 19.89 -1.65 19.47
CA LEU A 111 19.50 -1.66 18.05
C LEU A 111 20.52 -0.91 17.19
N ILE A 112 20.97 0.27 17.62
CA ILE A 112 22.01 1.04 16.90
C ILE A 112 23.30 0.23 16.80
N ARG A 113 23.71 -0.44 17.89
CA ARG A 113 24.88 -1.33 17.87
C ARG A 113 24.70 -2.49 16.89
N LEU A 114 23.53 -3.13 16.88
CA LEU A 114 23.20 -4.20 15.95
C LEU A 114 23.32 -3.73 14.49
N LEU A 115 22.76 -2.56 14.16
CA LEU A 115 22.87 -2.00 12.81
C LEU A 115 24.33 -1.73 12.43
N LYS A 116 25.13 -1.16 13.33
CA LYS A 116 26.56 -0.93 13.09
C LYS A 116 27.34 -2.22 12.82
N THR A 117 26.96 -3.34 13.44
CA THR A 117 27.59 -4.65 13.19
C THR A 117 27.01 -5.40 11.98
N THR A 118 25.85 -5.00 11.48
CA THR A 118 25.12 -5.67 10.40
C THR A 118 24.90 -4.71 9.23
N SER A 119 25.94 -4.54 8.40
CA SER A 119 25.94 -3.57 7.29
C SER A 119 24.76 -3.72 6.32
N ALA A 120 24.34 -4.93 5.97
CA ALA A 120 23.19 -5.16 5.07
C ALA A 120 21.89 -4.59 5.66
N LEU A 121 21.60 -4.91 6.93
CA LEU A 121 20.41 -4.41 7.62
C LEU A 121 20.46 -2.89 7.81
N HIS A 122 21.63 -2.35 8.14
CA HIS A 122 21.83 -0.91 8.25
C HIS A 122 21.56 -0.21 6.91
N GLY A 123 22.06 -0.75 5.81
CA GLY A 123 21.80 -0.26 4.46
C GLY A 123 20.31 -0.22 4.11
N LEU A 124 19.55 -1.25 4.49
CA LEU A 124 18.10 -1.27 4.27
C LEU A 124 17.36 -0.20 5.09
N CYS A 125 17.84 0.13 6.30
CA CYS A 125 17.20 1.08 7.21
C CYS A 125 17.19 2.53 6.68
N HIS A 126 17.97 2.86 5.64
CA HIS A 126 17.84 4.14 4.95
C HIS A 126 16.43 4.36 4.38
N LEU A 127 15.70 3.28 4.07
CA LEU A 127 14.26 3.34 3.78
C LEU A 127 13.48 3.41 5.09
N PRO A 128 12.71 4.48 5.35
CA PRO A 128 11.97 4.63 6.62
C PRO A 128 11.03 3.47 6.95
N VAL A 129 10.43 2.82 5.94
CA VAL A 129 9.58 1.64 6.14
C VAL A 129 10.34 0.47 6.75
N VAL A 130 11.62 0.29 6.40
CA VAL A 130 12.46 -0.77 6.98
C VAL A 130 12.92 -0.38 8.39
N SER A 131 13.28 0.88 8.62
CA SER A 131 13.55 1.38 9.98
C SER A 131 12.35 1.15 10.91
N TRP A 132 11.12 1.35 10.41
CA TRP A 132 9.90 1.03 11.14
C TRP A 132 9.76 -0.48 11.42
N MET A 133 10.04 -1.35 10.46
CA MET A 133 10.04 -2.81 10.68
C MET A 133 11.06 -3.22 11.73
N VAL A 134 12.27 -2.66 11.71
CA VAL A 134 13.32 -2.91 12.71
C VAL A 134 12.87 -2.47 14.11
N SER A 135 12.25 -1.31 14.23
CA SER A 135 11.70 -0.84 15.50
C SER A 135 10.57 -1.74 16.01
N LYS A 136 9.68 -2.19 15.12
CA LYS A 136 8.60 -3.13 15.47
C LYS A 136 9.13 -4.48 15.92
N CYS A 137 10.03 -5.09 15.15
CA CYS A 137 10.62 -6.41 15.42
C CYS A 137 11.84 -6.37 16.35
N HIS A 138 11.97 -5.34 17.20
CA HIS A 138 13.17 -5.16 18.01
C HIS A 138 13.41 -6.31 18.99
N GLN A 139 12.36 -6.97 19.49
CA GLN A 139 12.51 -8.09 20.42
C GLN A 139 13.10 -9.29 19.70
N GLU A 140 12.54 -9.66 18.55
CA GLU A 140 13.00 -10.77 17.72
C GLU A 140 14.44 -10.55 17.24
N LEU A 141 14.76 -9.33 16.80
CA LEU A 141 16.10 -8.97 16.34
C LEU A 141 17.16 -9.00 17.45
N LEU A 142 16.78 -8.74 18.70
CA LEU A 142 17.71 -8.74 19.85
C LEU A 142 17.78 -10.10 20.56
N LEU A 143 16.74 -10.93 20.47
CA LEU A 143 16.67 -12.25 21.08
C LEU A 143 17.31 -13.34 20.21
N HIS A 144 17.22 -13.22 18.88
CA HIS A 144 17.77 -14.25 17.99
C HIS A 144 19.27 -14.08 17.76
N GLY A 145 20.05 -15.06 18.19
CA GLY A 145 21.43 -15.27 17.75
C GLY A 145 21.54 -15.82 16.31
N GLY A 146 20.41 -15.98 15.61
CA GLY A 146 20.36 -16.28 14.18
C GLY A 146 20.76 -15.06 13.34
N GLY A 147 21.26 -15.28 12.13
CA GLY A 147 21.72 -14.19 11.26
C GLY A 147 20.65 -13.12 11.03
N SER A 148 21.03 -11.85 11.17
CA SER A 148 20.13 -10.72 10.91
C SER A 148 19.64 -10.69 9.45
N PRO A 149 18.44 -10.14 9.18
CA PRO A 149 17.92 -9.97 7.82
C PRO A 149 18.93 -9.24 6.92
N LYS A 150 19.11 -9.73 5.69
CA LYS A 150 20.04 -9.15 4.72
C LYS A 150 19.34 -8.61 3.48
N THR A 151 18.14 -9.11 3.18
CA THR A 151 17.35 -8.73 2.01
C THR A 151 16.04 -8.06 2.40
N SER A 152 15.42 -7.35 1.46
CA SER A 152 14.06 -6.84 1.66
C SER A 152 13.08 -7.97 1.98
N THR A 153 13.17 -9.10 1.29
CA THR A 153 12.31 -10.26 1.55
C THR A 153 12.46 -10.78 2.97
N ASP A 154 13.70 -10.86 3.50
CA ASP A 154 13.93 -11.26 4.88
C ASP A 154 13.22 -10.33 5.87
N MET A 155 13.22 -9.01 5.60
CA MET A 155 12.49 -8.03 6.42
C MET A 155 10.98 -8.24 6.38
N TYR A 156 10.40 -8.48 5.19
CA TYR A 156 8.96 -8.76 5.07
C TYR A 156 8.56 -10.09 5.73
N LEU A 157 9.42 -11.11 5.68
CA LEU A 157 9.20 -12.37 6.38
C LEU A 157 9.31 -12.21 7.89
N LEU A 158 10.27 -11.41 8.37
CA LEU A 158 10.44 -11.12 9.80
C LEU A 158 9.22 -10.39 10.36
N ILE A 159 8.75 -9.34 9.68
CA ILE A 159 7.55 -8.61 10.14
C ILE A 159 6.31 -9.50 10.03
N LEU A 160 6.17 -10.34 8.99
CA LEU A 160 5.09 -11.33 8.92
C LEU A 160 5.10 -12.26 10.12
N GLN A 161 6.26 -12.81 10.49
CA GLN A 161 6.42 -13.66 11.66
C GLN A 161 6.03 -12.91 12.95
N HIS A 162 6.45 -11.65 13.10
CA HIS A 162 6.08 -10.80 14.23
C HIS A 162 4.55 -10.69 14.38
N PHE A 163 3.84 -10.35 13.30
CA PHE A 163 2.37 -10.27 13.34
C PHE A 163 1.71 -11.62 13.65
N LEU A 164 2.22 -12.73 13.10
CA LEU A 164 1.69 -14.07 13.38
C LEU A 164 1.87 -14.49 14.85
N LEU A 165 3.03 -14.18 15.45
CA LEU A 165 3.31 -14.45 16.86
C LEU A 165 2.36 -13.65 17.77
N HIS A 166 2.14 -12.37 17.46
CA HIS A 166 1.27 -11.51 18.26
C HIS A 166 -0.23 -11.75 18.03
N ALA A 167 -0.61 -12.38 16.91
CA ALA A 167 -1.99 -12.82 16.66
C ALA A 167 -2.30 -14.21 17.26
N SER A 168 -1.30 -14.92 17.80
CA SER A 168 -1.48 -16.24 18.42
C SER A 168 -1.74 -16.11 19.94
N PRO A 169 -2.52 -17.02 20.55
CA PRO A 169 -2.71 -17.03 22.01
C PRO A 169 -1.39 -17.21 22.77
N PRO A 170 -1.23 -16.59 23.95
CA PRO A 170 0.03 -16.61 24.73
C PRO A 170 0.48 -18.01 25.17
N ASP A 171 -0.41 -19.00 25.17
CA ASP A 171 -0.13 -20.39 25.57
C ASP A 171 0.47 -21.25 24.43
N SER A 172 0.64 -20.69 23.23
CA SER A 172 1.31 -21.38 22.12
C SER A 172 2.83 -21.32 22.29
N VAL A 173 3.44 -22.48 22.55
CA VAL A 173 4.87 -22.63 22.89
C VAL A 173 5.77 -21.94 21.84
N PRO A 174 6.75 -21.10 22.22
CA PRO A 174 7.57 -20.31 21.27
C PRO A 174 8.60 -21.11 20.45
N HIS A 175 8.53 -22.44 20.42
CA HIS A 175 9.65 -23.29 20.02
C HIS A 175 9.58 -23.87 18.60
N SER A 176 8.51 -23.66 17.83
CA SER A 176 8.41 -24.10 16.43
C SER A 176 8.50 -22.91 15.45
N LEU A 177 9.70 -22.31 15.41
CA LEU A 177 10.01 -21.13 14.61
C LEU A 177 9.74 -21.32 13.11
N GLY A 178 8.77 -20.54 12.61
CA GLY A 178 8.62 -20.23 11.19
C GLY A 178 7.58 -21.09 10.46
N SER A 179 7.97 -22.28 10.01
CA SER A 179 7.19 -23.05 9.02
C SER A 179 5.83 -23.55 9.55
N HIS A 180 5.75 -23.90 10.84
CA HIS A 180 4.51 -24.35 11.46
C HIS A 180 3.53 -23.20 11.71
N LEU A 181 4.00 -22.02 12.11
CA LEU A 181 3.17 -20.82 12.29
C LEU A 181 2.59 -20.35 10.96
N LEU A 182 3.41 -20.32 9.91
CA LEU A 182 2.96 -19.99 8.55
C LEU A 182 1.93 -21.01 8.04
N ARG A 183 2.12 -22.30 8.31
CA ARG A 183 1.16 -23.34 7.91
C ARG A 183 -0.17 -23.20 8.65
N GLY A 184 -0.14 -22.85 9.93
CA GLY A 184 -1.35 -22.67 10.75
C GLY A 184 -2.25 -21.52 10.27
N ARG A 185 -1.66 -20.46 9.69
CA ARG A 185 -2.39 -19.29 9.16
C ARG A 185 -2.40 -19.23 7.63
N LEU A 186 -2.09 -20.33 6.96
CA LEU A 186 -2.03 -20.38 5.49
C LEU A 186 -3.33 -19.91 4.81
N PRO A 187 -4.55 -20.27 5.27
CA PRO A 187 -5.79 -19.76 4.69
C PRO A 187 -5.87 -18.22 4.70
N THR A 188 -5.62 -17.58 5.86
CA THR A 188 -5.57 -16.12 5.98
C THR A 188 -4.57 -15.48 5.04
N LEU A 189 -3.36 -16.05 4.96
CA LEU A 189 -2.31 -15.53 4.07
C LEU A 189 -2.72 -15.61 2.59
N LEU A 190 -3.46 -16.66 2.20
CA LEU A 190 -3.98 -16.82 0.85
C LEU A 190 -5.15 -15.86 0.57
N HIS A 191 -6.08 -15.65 1.50
CA HIS A 191 -7.17 -14.67 1.31
C HIS A 191 -6.62 -13.25 1.13
N LEU A 192 -5.73 -12.81 2.04
CA LEU A 192 -5.05 -11.52 1.95
C LEU A 192 -4.23 -11.41 0.66
N GLY A 193 -3.55 -12.49 0.30
CA GLY A 193 -2.77 -12.58 -0.93
C GLY A 193 -3.59 -12.46 -2.21
N TRP A 194 -4.77 -13.08 -2.24
CA TRP A 194 -5.71 -12.99 -3.36
C TRP A 194 -6.27 -11.57 -3.49
N LEU A 195 -6.74 -10.97 -2.39
CA LEU A 195 -7.22 -9.58 -2.37
C LEU A 195 -6.12 -8.63 -2.86
N ALA A 196 -4.89 -8.84 -2.40
CA ALA A 196 -3.75 -8.04 -2.79
C ALA A 196 -3.47 -8.12 -4.30
N LEU A 197 -3.44 -9.34 -4.85
CA LEU A 197 -3.22 -9.58 -6.27
C LEU A 197 -4.34 -8.97 -7.12
N TRP A 198 -5.60 -9.15 -6.69
CA TRP A 198 -6.77 -8.53 -7.32
C TRP A 198 -6.67 -7.01 -7.32
N GLY A 199 -6.39 -6.41 -6.17
CA GLY A 199 -6.23 -4.97 -6.04
C GLY A 199 -5.13 -4.42 -6.95
N LEU A 200 -3.97 -5.07 -7.02
CA LEU A 200 -2.89 -4.65 -7.92
C LEU A 200 -3.27 -4.77 -9.40
N GLY A 201 -3.99 -5.83 -9.79
CA GLY A 201 -4.49 -6.03 -11.15
C GLY A 201 -5.53 -4.98 -11.56
N MET A 202 -6.34 -4.53 -10.61
CA MET A 202 -7.41 -3.54 -10.84
C MET A 202 -6.99 -2.09 -10.56
N CYS A 203 -5.74 -1.86 -10.12
CA CYS A 203 -5.29 -0.58 -9.58
C CYS A 203 -6.21 -0.05 -8.45
N CYS A 204 -6.60 -0.96 -7.55
CA CYS A 204 -7.43 -0.73 -6.39
C CYS A 204 -6.62 -0.98 -5.12
N TYR A 205 -6.50 0.05 -4.28
CA TYR A 205 -5.66 0.05 -3.07
C TYR A 205 -6.48 0.27 -1.78
N VAL A 206 -7.76 0.58 -1.93
CA VAL A 206 -8.73 0.82 -0.85
C VAL A 206 -9.96 -0.05 -1.12
N PHE A 207 -10.36 -0.85 -0.15
CA PHE A 207 -11.37 -1.89 -0.29
C PHE A 207 -12.61 -1.57 0.56
N SER A 208 -13.76 -1.53 -0.09
CA SER A 208 -15.05 -1.37 0.59
C SER A 208 -15.45 -2.64 1.35
N ALA A 209 -16.37 -2.51 2.31
CA ALA A 209 -16.93 -3.66 3.03
C ALA A 209 -17.50 -4.74 2.09
N LYS A 210 -18.14 -4.34 0.98
CA LYS A 210 -18.67 -5.27 -0.03
C LYS A 210 -17.54 -6.03 -0.75
N GLN A 211 -16.46 -5.35 -1.09
CA GLN A 211 -15.30 -5.98 -1.75
C GLN A 211 -14.59 -6.95 -0.81
N LEU A 212 -14.46 -6.61 0.48
CA LEU A 212 -13.91 -7.50 1.50
C LEU A 212 -14.75 -8.77 1.66
N GLN A 213 -16.09 -8.63 1.71
CA GLN A 213 -17.01 -9.77 1.76
C GLN A 213 -16.91 -10.66 0.52
N ALA A 214 -16.84 -10.07 -0.68
CA ALA A 214 -16.67 -10.82 -1.93
C ALA A 214 -15.30 -11.50 -2.01
N ALA A 215 -14.27 -10.92 -1.39
CA ALA A 215 -12.95 -11.53 -1.25
C ALA A 215 -12.85 -12.58 -0.13
N HIS A 216 -13.96 -12.87 0.57
CA HIS A 216 -14.02 -13.76 1.72
C HIS A 216 -13.05 -13.38 2.86
N ILE A 217 -12.79 -12.08 3.03
CA ILE A 217 -12.00 -11.56 4.15
C ILE A 217 -12.88 -11.49 5.39
N ASP A 218 -12.49 -12.23 6.43
CA ASP A 218 -13.20 -12.28 7.70
C ASP A 218 -12.48 -11.49 8.81
N ASP A 219 -13.05 -11.50 10.02
CA ASP A 219 -12.49 -10.79 11.17
C ASP A 219 -11.14 -11.38 11.62
N GLU A 220 -10.89 -12.67 11.39
CA GLU A 220 -9.60 -13.30 11.69
C GLU A 220 -8.52 -12.76 10.76
N ASP A 221 -8.82 -12.62 9.47
CA ASP A 221 -7.93 -12.06 8.47
C ASP A 221 -7.58 -10.59 8.76
N ILE A 222 -8.59 -9.80 9.15
CA ILE A 222 -8.40 -8.40 9.55
C ILE A 222 -7.59 -8.29 10.84
N SER A 223 -7.87 -9.15 11.83
CA SER A 223 -7.19 -9.14 13.13
C SER A 223 -5.68 -9.41 13.05
N LEU A 224 -5.21 -10.01 11.94
CA LEU A 224 -3.78 -10.19 11.69
C LEU A 224 -3.05 -8.85 11.50
N GLY A 225 -3.75 -7.74 11.22
CA GLY A 225 -3.20 -6.39 11.29
C GLY A 225 -2.53 -5.86 10.01
N PHE A 226 -2.65 -6.58 8.89
CA PHE A 226 -2.16 -6.10 7.59
C PHE A 226 -3.16 -5.27 6.79
N LEU A 227 -4.44 -5.32 7.18
CA LEU A 227 -5.48 -4.40 6.70
C LEU A 227 -5.76 -3.37 7.79
N VAL A 228 -5.77 -2.10 7.43
CA VAL A 228 -6.01 -0.97 8.33
C VAL A 228 -7.08 -0.05 7.76
N HIS A 229 -7.77 0.70 8.62
CA HIS A 229 -8.74 1.69 8.16
C HIS A 229 -8.05 2.78 7.34
N ALA A 230 -8.60 3.05 6.15
CA ALA A 230 -8.15 4.16 5.33
C ALA A 230 -8.30 5.48 6.10
N LYS A 231 -7.27 6.34 6.06
CA LYS A 231 -7.18 7.57 6.86
C LYS A 231 -8.23 8.63 6.53
N THR A 232 -9.03 8.42 5.48
CA THR A 232 -9.77 9.46 4.75
C THR A 232 -11.28 9.44 4.98
N VAL A 233 -11.78 9.01 6.14
CA VAL A 233 -13.23 8.83 6.33
C VAL A 233 -13.74 9.58 7.56
N GLY A 234 -14.77 10.40 7.34
CA GLY A 234 -15.54 11.05 8.40
C GLY A 234 -16.40 10.05 9.18
N PRO A 235 -16.89 10.44 10.37
CA PRO A 235 -17.62 9.53 11.26
C PRO A 235 -18.95 9.07 10.63
N GLY A 236 -19.17 7.75 10.52
CA GLY A 236 -20.52 7.18 10.32
C GLY A 236 -20.74 6.11 9.24
N SER A 237 -19.74 5.72 8.43
CA SER A 237 -19.86 4.59 7.49
C SER A 237 -18.95 3.42 7.91
N THR A 238 -19.24 2.21 7.41
CA THR A 238 -18.29 1.08 7.47
C THR A 238 -17.02 1.49 6.74
N THR A 239 -15.99 1.83 7.50
CA THR A 239 -14.76 2.42 6.99
C THR A 239 -14.05 1.43 6.06
N PRO A 240 -13.78 1.78 4.79
CA PRO A 240 -12.97 0.95 3.92
C PRO A 240 -11.60 0.65 4.53
N LEU A 241 -11.04 -0.49 4.14
CA LEU A 241 -9.72 -0.94 4.55
C LEU A 241 -8.71 -0.77 3.42
N GLU A 242 -7.46 -0.55 3.77
CA GLU A 242 -6.31 -0.55 2.88
C GLU A 242 -5.22 -1.46 3.46
N PHE A 243 -4.30 -1.94 2.63
CA PHE A 243 -3.11 -2.60 3.18
C PHE A 243 -2.28 -1.59 3.97
N LEU A 244 -1.67 -2.04 5.08
CA LEU A 244 -0.85 -1.23 5.98
C LEU A 244 0.16 -0.31 5.25
N HIS A 245 0.68 -0.79 4.12
CA HIS A 245 1.41 -0.01 3.14
C HIS A 245 1.31 -0.71 1.77
N ILE A 246 1.42 0.02 0.67
CA ILE A 246 1.34 -0.54 -0.70
C ILE A 246 2.35 -1.69 -0.93
N THR A 247 3.50 -1.64 -0.27
CA THR A 247 4.49 -2.72 -0.37
C THR A 247 4.07 -4.01 0.33
N PHE A 248 3.22 -3.93 1.37
CA PHE A 248 2.60 -5.12 1.95
C PHE A 248 1.62 -5.75 0.98
N GLN A 249 0.82 -4.96 0.27
CA GLN A 249 -0.02 -5.47 -0.82
C GLN A 249 0.84 -6.20 -1.87
N CYS A 250 1.93 -5.58 -2.33
CA CYS A 250 2.88 -6.25 -3.24
C CYS A 250 3.45 -7.56 -2.67
N PHE A 251 3.82 -7.57 -1.38
CA PHE A 251 4.36 -8.74 -0.70
C PHE A 251 3.33 -9.87 -0.61
N PHE A 252 2.09 -9.58 -0.20
CA PHE A 252 1.02 -10.57 -0.10
C PHE A 252 0.61 -11.13 -1.47
N ALA A 253 0.59 -10.29 -2.51
CA ALA A 253 0.37 -10.75 -3.87
C ALA A 253 1.49 -11.70 -4.33
N ALA A 254 2.76 -11.37 -4.04
CA ALA A 254 3.88 -12.26 -4.33
C ALA A 254 3.80 -13.57 -3.54
N LEU A 255 3.41 -13.52 -2.27
CA LEU A 255 3.22 -14.69 -1.42
C LEU A 255 2.12 -15.61 -1.99
N TYR A 256 1.00 -15.04 -2.44
CA TYR A 256 -0.06 -15.78 -3.11
C TYR A 256 0.43 -16.48 -4.38
N LEU A 257 1.17 -15.77 -5.23
CA LEU A 257 1.73 -16.32 -6.47
C LEU A 257 2.71 -17.49 -6.23
N VAL A 258 3.34 -17.55 -5.06
CA VAL A 258 4.26 -18.62 -4.68
C VAL A 258 3.54 -19.80 -4.00
N LEU A 259 2.52 -19.53 -3.19
CA LEU A 259 1.89 -20.55 -2.33
C LEU A 259 0.59 -21.13 -2.87
N SER A 260 -0.15 -20.38 -3.71
CA SER A 260 -1.44 -20.82 -4.24
C SER A 260 -1.27 -21.93 -5.28
N THR A 261 -2.08 -22.98 -5.17
CA THR A 261 -2.17 -24.04 -6.18
C THR A 261 -2.87 -23.60 -7.46
N ASP A 262 -3.61 -22.49 -7.41
CA ASP A 262 -4.41 -21.99 -8.52
C ASP A 262 -3.58 -21.16 -9.52
N VAL A 263 -2.31 -20.89 -9.18
CA VAL A 263 -1.41 -20.08 -9.99
C VAL A 263 -0.54 -20.98 -10.86
N SER A 264 -0.71 -20.88 -12.17
CA SER A 264 0.12 -21.62 -13.13
C SER A 264 1.55 -21.08 -13.16
N PRO A 265 2.61 -21.92 -13.19
CA PRO A 265 4.00 -21.47 -13.31
C PRO A 265 4.29 -20.62 -14.55
N SER A 266 3.50 -20.75 -15.62
CA SER A 266 3.62 -19.90 -16.82
C SER A 266 3.26 -18.44 -16.54
N LEU A 267 2.39 -18.20 -15.55
CA LEU A 267 1.94 -16.89 -15.12
C LEU A 267 3.06 -16.09 -14.46
N LEU A 268 3.94 -16.77 -13.71
CA LEU A 268 5.12 -16.15 -13.09
C LEU A 268 6.08 -15.55 -14.11
N ARG A 269 6.12 -16.07 -15.35
CA ARG A 269 6.94 -15.49 -16.42
C ARG A 269 6.51 -14.07 -16.77
N GLN A 270 5.22 -13.76 -16.66
CA GLN A 270 4.70 -12.43 -16.97
C GLN A 270 5.23 -11.34 -16.02
N LEU A 271 5.69 -11.70 -14.81
CA LEU A 271 6.33 -10.77 -13.88
C LEU A 271 7.66 -10.23 -14.42
N PHE A 272 8.34 -10.99 -15.28
CA PHE A 272 9.67 -10.66 -15.78
C PHE A 272 9.66 -10.18 -17.25
N ILE A 273 8.53 -10.32 -17.95
CA ILE A 273 8.40 -9.90 -19.35
C ILE A 273 8.07 -8.40 -19.40
N CYS A 274 9.05 -7.60 -19.79
CA CYS A 274 8.94 -6.14 -19.92
C CYS A 274 8.42 -5.71 -21.29
N HIS A 275 7.23 -6.15 -21.72
CA HIS A 275 6.62 -5.67 -22.96
C HIS A 275 5.20 -5.11 -22.73
N GLY A 276 5.07 -3.78 -22.82
CA GLY A 276 3.79 -3.06 -22.92
C GLY A 276 3.35 -2.29 -21.65
N PRO A 277 2.24 -1.51 -21.73
CA PRO A 277 1.69 -0.77 -20.60
C PRO A 277 1.50 -1.65 -19.35
N ARG A 278 2.21 -1.31 -18.26
CA ARG A 278 2.27 -2.06 -16.99
C ARG A 278 0.90 -2.42 -16.39
N SER A 279 -0.12 -1.59 -16.60
CA SER A 279 -1.49 -1.84 -16.09
C SER A 279 -2.13 -3.11 -16.67
N SER A 280 -1.69 -3.56 -17.86
CA SER A 280 -2.23 -4.76 -18.50
C SER A 280 -1.57 -6.05 -18.03
N LEU A 281 -0.41 -6.00 -17.35
CA LEU A 281 0.36 -7.20 -17.01
C LEU A 281 -0.15 -7.88 -15.73
N LEU A 282 -0.47 -7.11 -14.68
CA LEU A 282 -0.99 -7.67 -13.43
C LEU A 282 -2.47 -8.08 -13.54
N ALA A 283 -3.28 -7.36 -14.33
CA ALA A 283 -4.64 -7.80 -14.67
C ALA A 283 -4.67 -9.16 -15.38
N ARG A 284 -3.61 -9.49 -16.14
CA ARG A 284 -3.43 -10.81 -16.79
C ARG A 284 -2.98 -11.90 -15.81
N LEU A 285 -2.52 -11.54 -14.60
CA LEU A 285 -2.17 -12.48 -13.53
C LEU A 285 -3.41 -12.91 -12.71
N LEU A 286 -4.58 -12.34 -12.97
CA LEU A 286 -5.80 -12.80 -12.32
C LEU A 286 -6.21 -14.14 -12.94
N PRO A 287 -6.34 -15.22 -12.15
CA PRO A 287 -6.85 -16.49 -12.66
C PRO A 287 -8.20 -16.27 -13.34
N THR A 288 -8.34 -16.72 -14.59
CA THR A 288 -9.62 -16.62 -15.32
C THR A 288 -10.68 -17.61 -14.83
N THR A 289 -10.36 -18.46 -13.85
CA THR A 289 -11.18 -19.55 -13.31
C THR A 289 -10.59 -19.88 -11.92
N CYS A 290 -11.29 -20.09 -10.80
CA CYS A 290 -12.51 -20.86 -10.53
C CYS A 290 -13.06 -20.49 -9.14
N VAL A 291 -14.38 -20.56 -8.97
CA VAL A 291 -15.01 -21.12 -7.76
C VAL A 291 -15.29 -22.60 -8.07
N PRO A 292 -15.11 -23.55 -7.13
CA PRO A 292 -15.57 -24.93 -7.32
C PRO A 292 -17.11 -24.94 -7.43
N ARG A 293 -17.58 -25.46 -8.55
CA ARG A 293 -18.98 -25.59 -8.95
C ARG A 293 -19.80 -26.32 -7.86
N SER A 294 -20.67 -25.58 -7.16
CA SER A 294 -21.91 -26.12 -6.60
C SER A 294 -23.05 -25.21 -7.06
N GLU A 295 -24.11 -25.82 -7.54
CA GLU A 295 -25.17 -25.19 -8.33
C GLU A 295 -25.92 -24.09 -7.58
N ARG A 296 -25.72 -22.82 -7.96
CA ARG A 296 -26.79 -21.83 -8.19
C ARG A 296 -26.24 -20.51 -8.71
N LYS A 297 -26.97 -19.95 -9.69
CA LYS A 297 -26.80 -18.68 -10.41
C LYS A 297 -25.91 -17.63 -9.73
N GLU A 298 -24.70 -17.42 -10.25
CA GLU A 298 -23.83 -16.32 -9.86
C GLU A 298 -23.21 -15.67 -11.11
N GLY A 299 -23.35 -14.35 -11.20
CA GLY A 299 -22.48 -13.53 -12.05
C GLY A 299 -21.05 -13.66 -11.55
N SER A 300 -20.09 -13.61 -12.48
CA SER A 300 -18.66 -13.71 -12.17
C SER A 300 -18.28 -12.80 -11.00
N LEU A 301 -17.51 -13.31 -10.02
CA LEU A 301 -16.96 -12.55 -8.89
C LEU A 301 -16.27 -11.24 -9.34
N ALA A 302 -15.66 -11.25 -10.53
CA ALA A 302 -15.07 -10.07 -11.14
C ALA A 302 -16.12 -9.01 -11.54
N ALA A 303 -17.33 -9.42 -11.92
CA ALA A 303 -18.45 -8.53 -12.20
C ALA A 303 -19.05 -7.97 -10.89
N LEU A 304 -19.19 -8.78 -9.84
CA LEU A 304 -19.66 -8.32 -8.52
C LEU A 304 -18.71 -7.29 -7.88
N LEU A 305 -17.40 -7.43 -8.11
CA LEU A 305 -16.38 -6.49 -7.63
C LEU A 305 -16.29 -5.21 -8.48
N GLN A 306 -16.70 -5.24 -9.75
CA GLN A 306 -16.80 -4.06 -10.63
C GLN A 306 -18.12 -3.30 -10.42
N GLU A 307 -19.23 -3.99 -10.15
CA GLU A 307 -20.54 -3.38 -9.83
C GLU A 307 -20.56 -2.67 -8.45
N ALA A 308 -19.50 -2.84 -7.65
CA ALA A 308 -19.33 -2.21 -6.35
C ALA A 308 -18.52 -0.88 -6.39
N GLU A 309 -18.16 -0.36 -7.58
CA GLU A 309 -17.69 1.02 -7.72
C GLU A 309 -18.88 2.00 -7.52
N PRO A 310 -18.74 3.08 -6.73
CA PRO A 310 -19.74 4.15 -6.66
C PRO A 310 -19.79 4.99 -7.94
#